data_AF-A0A133UIY4-F1
#
_entry.id   AF-A0A133UIY4-F1
#
_cell.length_a   1.000
_cell.length_b   1.000
_cell.length_c   1.000
_cell.angle_alpha   90.00
_cell.angle_beta   90.00
_cell.angle_gamma   90.00
#
_symmetry.space_group_name_H-M   'P 1'
#
loop_
_entity.id
_entity.type
_entity.pdbx_description
1 polymer ?
#
loop_
_entity_poly.entity_id
_entity_poly.type
_entity_poly.pdbx_seq_one_letter_code
_entity_poly.pdbx_strand_id
1 'polypeptide(L)'
;MKGWLLDVYPTSGEEMVICLKGEDGKTRLFRDSFTPEFYVCGSSEKLEGLEKELNNWDAVKSWSYEEKRVRLRDLDRSNVIRVECRSMETLGISLKG
;
A
#
# COMPACT_ATOMS: atom_id res chain seq x y z
N MET A 1 21.31 5.53 11.33
CA MET A 1 21.22 4.56 12.45
C MET A 1 21.36 3.16 11.88
N LYS A 2 22.00 2.23 12.57
CA LYS A 2 22.10 0.81 12.18
C LYS A 2 21.51 -0.08 13.28
N GLY A 3 20.93 -1.20 12.90
CA GLY A 3 20.25 -2.10 13.82
C GLY A 3 19.39 -3.12 13.10
N TRP A 4 18.57 -3.83 13.87
CA TRP A 4 17.66 -4.87 13.39
C TRP A 4 16.22 -4.39 13.44
N LEU A 5 15.50 -4.63 12.34
CA LEU A 5 14.06 -4.47 12.29
C LEU A 5 13.41 -5.57 13.13
N LEU A 6 12.70 -5.17 14.18
CA LEU A 6 11.97 -6.10 15.04
C LEU A 6 10.55 -6.31 14.55
N ASP A 7 9.87 -5.22 14.22
CA ASP A 7 8.48 -5.24 13.80
C ASP A 7 8.14 -4.01 12.95
N VAL A 8 7.12 -4.16 12.09
CA VAL A 8 6.50 -3.09 11.32
C VAL A 8 4.99 -3.31 11.34
N TYR A 9 4.25 -2.35 11.88
CA TYR A 9 2.81 -2.47 11.97
C TYR A 9 2.11 -1.13 11.69
N PRO A 10 0.94 -1.17 11.04
CA PRO A 10 0.11 0.01 10.85
C PRO A 10 -0.49 0.46 12.18
N THR A 11 -0.70 1.76 12.33
CA THR A 11 -1.56 2.29 13.40
C THR A 11 -2.98 2.47 12.89
N SER A 12 -3.89 2.91 13.75
CA SER A 12 -5.28 3.24 13.38
C SER A 12 -5.40 4.54 12.54
N GLY A 13 -4.30 5.01 11.96
CA GLY A 13 -4.22 6.21 11.13
C GLY A 13 -3.38 5.95 9.88
N GLU A 14 -3.09 6.98 9.10
CA GLU A 14 -2.22 6.91 7.92
C GLU A 14 -0.73 6.84 8.32
N GLU A 15 -0.36 5.94 9.23
CA GLU A 15 1.01 5.77 9.72
C GLU A 15 1.42 4.30 9.85
N MET A 16 2.71 4.05 9.64
CA MET A 16 3.38 2.81 9.99
C MET A 16 4.35 3.06 11.14
N VAL A 17 4.35 2.18 12.14
CA VAL A 17 5.36 2.16 13.19
C VAL A 17 6.44 1.15 12.83
N ILE A 18 7.69 1.61 12.84
CA ILE A 18 8.87 0.79 12.62
C ILE A 18 9.60 0.64 13.96
N CYS A 19 9.70 -0.60 14.45
CA CYS A 19 10.42 -0.93 15.69
C CYS A 19 11.83 -1.42 15.36
N LEU A 20 12.85 -0.68 15.82
CA LEU A 20 14.25 -1.00 15.57
C LEU A 20 15.01 -1.23 16.88
N LYS A 21 15.81 -2.30 16.93
CA LYS A 21 16.84 -2.51 17.95
C LYS A 21 18.16 -1.98 17.43
N GLY A 22 18.67 -0.91 18.01
CA GLY A 22 19.98 -0.37 17.66
C GLY A 22 21.12 -1.29 18.11
N GLU A 23 22.28 -1.18 17.45
CA GLU A 23 23.52 -1.84 17.88
C GLU A 23 23.93 -1.44 19.31
N ASP A 24 23.47 -0.28 19.79
CA ASP A 24 23.64 0.19 21.18
C ASP A 24 22.71 -0.49 22.19
N GLY A 25 21.95 -1.49 21.75
CA GLY A 25 21.01 -2.22 22.58
C GLY A 25 19.72 -1.46 22.90
N LYS A 26 19.52 -0.23 22.39
CA LYS A 26 18.29 0.54 22.63
C LYS A 26 17.22 0.22 21.59
N THR A 27 15.99 0.07 22.03
CA THR A 27 14.82 -0.03 21.14
C THR A 27 14.29 1.36 20.83
N ARG A 28 13.99 1.64 19.57
CA ARG A 28 13.44 2.91 19.10
C ARG A 28 12.26 2.66 18.18
N LEU A 29 11.25 3.53 18.27
CA LEU A 29 10.08 3.53 17.42
C LEU A 29 10.13 4.74 16.49
N PHE A 30 9.95 4.49 15.19
CA PHE A 30 9.80 5.52 14.17
C PHE A 30 8.37 5.48 13.65
N ARG A 31 7.78 6.65 13.42
CA ARG A 31 6.48 6.79 12.78
C ARG A 31 6.72 7.44 11.43
N ASP A 32 6.15 6.85 10.41
CA ASP A 32 6.18 7.38 9.06
C ASP A 32 4.77 7.38 8.47
N SER A 33 4.46 8.37 7.64
CA SER A 33 3.18 8.41 6.95
C SER A 33 3.07 7.23 6.00
N PHE A 34 1.97 6.50 6.08
CA PHE A 34 1.70 5.36 5.24
C PHE A 34 0.23 5.32 4.85
N THR A 35 0.00 5.41 3.55
CA THR A 35 -1.33 5.26 2.95
C THR A 35 -1.32 3.98 2.12
N PRO A 36 -2.26 3.04 2.33
CA PRO A 36 -2.26 1.79 1.58
C PRO A 36 -2.54 2.04 0.09
N GLU A 37 -1.80 1.32 -0.75
CA GLU A 37 -2.00 1.30 -2.19
C GLU A 37 -1.96 -0.13 -2.72
N PHE A 38 -2.67 -0.37 -3.82
CA PHE A 38 -2.59 -1.63 -4.55
C PHE A 38 -2.71 -1.39 -6.06
N TYR A 39 -2.39 -2.43 -6.83
CA TYR A 39 -2.35 -2.36 -8.29
C TYR A 39 -3.26 -3.43 -8.89
N VAL A 40 -4.03 -3.04 -9.90
CA VAL A 40 -4.93 -3.95 -10.64
C VAL A 40 -4.47 -4.04 -12.09
N CYS A 41 -4.24 -5.27 -12.56
CA CYS A 41 -3.93 -5.57 -13.95
C CYS A 41 -5.11 -6.31 -14.60
N GLY A 42 -5.38 -6.03 -15.87
CA GLY A 42 -6.44 -6.67 -16.63
C GLY A 42 -6.38 -6.32 -18.11
N SER A 43 -7.33 -6.80 -18.90
CA SER A 43 -7.54 -6.29 -20.25
C SER A 43 -8.01 -4.83 -20.20
N SER A 44 -7.72 -4.04 -21.23
CA SER A 44 -8.10 -2.63 -21.29
C SER A 44 -9.59 -2.41 -21.01
N GLU A 45 -10.47 -3.21 -21.63
CA GLU A 45 -11.92 -3.15 -21.40
C GLU A 45 -12.32 -3.34 -19.93
N LYS A 46 -11.63 -4.25 -19.20
CA LYS A 46 -11.89 -4.48 -17.78
C LYS A 46 -11.36 -3.34 -16.91
N LEU A 47 -10.21 -2.77 -17.27
CA LEU A 47 -9.64 -1.63 -16.56
C LEU A 47 -10.52 -0.39 -16.74
N GLU A 48 -10.98 -0.11 -17.97
CA GLU A 48 -11.94 0.97 -18.27
C GLU A 48 -13.26 0.80 -17.50
N GLY A 49 -13.76 -0.44 -17.39
CA GLY A 49 -14.94 -0.73 -16.57
C GLY A 49 -14.72 -0.46 -15.07
N LEU A 50 -13.52 -0.73 -14.57
CA LEU A 50 -13.17 -0.54 -13.16
C LEU A 50 -13.08 0.94 -12.77
N GLU A 51 -12.73 1.84 -13.69
CA GLU A 51 -12.61 3.28 -13.42
C GLU A 51 -13.87 3.87 -12.79
N LYS A 52 -15.04 3.45 -13.28
CA LYS A 52 -16.34 3.93 -12.76
C LYS A 52 -16.59 3.48 -11.33
N GLU A 53 -16.23 2.24 -11.01
CA GLU A 53 -16.38 1.70 -9.65
C GLU A 53 -15.42 2.40 -8.69
N LEU A 54 -14.17 2.63 -9.11
CA LEU A 54 -13.17 3.32 -8.28
C LEU A 54 -13.56 4.76 -7.96
N ASN A 55 -14.17 5.48 -8.90
CA ASN A 55 -14.65 6.85 -8.66
C ASN A 55 -15.80 6.91 -7.63
N ASN A 56 -16.56 5.83 -7.47
CA ASN A 56 -17.69 5.76 -6.55
C ASN A 56 -17.38 5.04 -5.24
N TRP A 57 -16.16 4.50 -5.09
CA TRP A 57 -15.81 3.68 -3.94
C TRP A 57 -15.23 4.54 -2.80
N ASP A 58 -15.94 4.60 -1.68
CA ASP A 58 -15.54 5.41 -0.52
C ASP A 58 -14.21 5.02 0.14
N ALA A 59 -13.64 3.85 -0.14
CA ALA A 59 -12.31 3.51 0.36
C ALA A 59 -11.19 4.13 -0.50
N VAL A 60 -11.49 4.59 -1.72
CA VAL A 60 -10.51 5.11 -2.68
C VAL A 60 -10.28 6.60 -2.46
N LYS A 61 -9.02 6.97 -2.31
CA LYS A 61 -8.57 8.36 -2.25
C LYS A 61 -8.29 8.89 -3.65
N SER A 62 -7.57 8.12 -4.46
CA SER A 62 -7.29 8.42 -5.86
C SER A 62 -6.93 7.15 -6.63
N TRP A 63 -6.93 7.22 -7.97
CA TRP A 63 -6.40 6.17 -8.82
C TRP A 63 -5.75 6.77 -10.06
N SER A 64 -4.82 6.02 -10.66
CA SER A 64 -4.10 6.43 -11.87
C SER A 64 -3.60 5.24 -12.67
N TYR A 65 -3.44 5.40 -13.98
CA TYR A 65 -2.73 4.43 -14.81
C TYR A 65 -1.21 4.51 -14.59
N GLU A 66 -0.57 3.35 -14.50
CA GLU A 66 0.87 3.19 -14.42
C GLU A 66 1.33 1.98 -15.22
N GLU A 67 2.60 1.94 -15.61
CA GLU A 67 3.20 0.74 -16.18
C GLU A 67 3.93 -0.06 -15.09
N LYS A 68 3.67 -1.36 -14.94
CA LYS A 68 4.39 -2.24 -13.99
C LYS A 68 4.72 -3.59 -14.61
N ARG A 69 5.76 -4.25 -14.08
CA ARG A 69 5.96 -5.69 -14.28
C ARG A 69 5.08 -6.42 -13.28
N VAL A 70 4.03 -7.08 -13.76
CA VAL A 70 2.99 -7.65 -12.88
C VAL A 70 3.44 -9.01 -12.33
N ARG A 71 4.22 -9.75 -13.12
CA ARG A 71 4.85 -11.01 -12.71
C ARG A 71 6.36 -10.83 -12.64
N LEU A 72 6.99 -11.61 -11.76
CA LEU A 72 8.46 -11.61 -11.57
C LEU A 72 9.25 -11.89 -12.85
N ARG A 73 8.65 -12.59 -13.82
CA ARG A 73 9.30 -12.98 -15.08
C ARG A 73 8.87 -12.14 -16.28
N ASP A 74 8.02 -11.12 -16.09
CA ASP A 74 7.58 -10.28 -17.20
C ASP A 74 8.78 -9.47 -17.70
N LEU A 75 9.09 -9.64 -19.00
CA LEU A 75 10.14 -8.87 -19.66
C LEU A 75 9.66 -7.43 -19.89
N ASP A 76 8.40 -7.32 -20.33
CA ASP A 76 7.71 -6.07 -20.65
C ASP A 76 6.80 -5.61 -19.51
N ARG A 77 6.47 -4.32 -19.50
CA ARG A 77 5.53 -3.73 -18.54
C ARG A 77 4.11 -3.83 -19.10
N SER A 78 3.16 -4.04 -18.20
CA SER A 78 1.72 -3.95 -18.49
C SER A 78 1.17 -2.65 -17.92
N ASN A 79 0.15 -2.10 -18.58
CA ASN A 79 -0.64 -1.02 -18.02
C ASN A 79 -1.48 -1.55 -16.85
N VAL A 80 -1.45 -0.87 -15.72
CA VAL A 80 -2.16 -1.21 -14.49
C VAL A 80 -2.84 0.03 -13.94
N ILE A 81 -3.89 -0.17 -13.15
CA ILE A 81 -4.45 0.90 -12.33
C ILE A 81 -3.79 0.82 -10.95
N ARG A 82 -3.09 1.88 -10.53
CA ARG A 82 -2.72 2.12 -9.13
C ARG A 82 -3.94 2.70 -8.42
N VAL A 83 -4.30 2.13 -7.28
CA VAL A 83 -5.37 2.61 -6.41
C VAL A 83 -4.73 3.03 -5.09
N GLU A 84 -4.88 4.29 -4.73
CA GLU A 84 -4.52 4.81 -3.41
C GLU A 84 -5.77 4.85 -2.54
N CYS A 85 -5.71 4.23 -1.38
CA CYS A 85 -6.82 4.14 -0.46
C CYS A 85 -6.77 5.24 0.59
N ARG A 86 -7.88 5.50 1.28
CA ARG A 86 -7.91 6.49 2.36
C ARG A 86 -7.24 5.96 3.61
N SER A 87 -7.49 4.70 3.97
CA SER A 87 -6.89 4.08 5.15
C SER A 87 -6.98 2.55 5.13
N MET A 88 -6.27 1.89 6.05
CA MET A 88 -6.38 0.43 6.22
C MET A 88 -7.76 0.00 6.74
N GLU A 89 -8.41 0.84 7.55
CA GLU A 89 -9.74 0.56 8.10
C GLU A 89 -10.82 0.59 7.02
N THR A 90 -10.76 1.56 6.11
CA THR A 90 -11.73 1.71 5.02
C THR A 90 -11.67 0.57 4.00
N LEU A 91 -10.52 -0.11 3.92
CA LEU A 91 -10.34 -1.35 3.14
C LEU A 91 -10.96 -2.59 3.82
N GLY A 92 -11.55 -2.46 5.02
CA GLY A 92 -12.16 -3.58 5.75
C GLY A 92 -11.15 -4.46 6.48
N ILE A 93 -9.88 -4.04 6.57
CA ILE A 93 -8.85 -4.73 7.34
C ILE A 93 -8.96 -4.26 8.79
N SER A 94 -9.74 -4.98 9.61
CA SER A 94 -9.81 -4.72 11.05
C SER A 94 -8.49 -5.16 11.69
N LEU A 95 -7.64 -4.18 12.03
CA LEU A 95 -6.41 -4.41 12.79
C LEU A 95 -6.79 -4.68 14.25
N LYS A 96 -6.89 -5.97 14.61
CA LYS A 96 -6.91 -6.36 16.03
C LYS A 96 -5.47 -6.36 16.54
N GLY A 97 -5.15 -5.34 17.34
CA GLY A 97 -3.97 -5.32 18.20
C GLY A 97 -4.13 -6.25 19.39
#